data_AF-A0ABD4RIE8-F1
#
_entry.id   AF-A0ABD4RIE8-F1
#
_cell.length_a   1.000
_cell.length_b   1.000
_cell.length_c   1.000
_cell.angle_alpha   90.00
_cell.angle_beta   90.00
_cell.angle_gamma   90.00
#
_symmetry.space_group_name_H-M   'P 1'
#
loop_
_entity.id
_entity.type
_entity.pdbx_description
1 polymer ?
#
loop_
_entity_poly.entity_id
_entity_poly.type
_entity_poly.pdbx_seq_one_letter_code
_entity_poly.pdbx_strand_id
1 'polypeptide(L)'
;MLIKCINNSLCTTLTLNKEYPVIEEGPNYYVIIDDVLDEITTKKERFVVVEDNDLSKKAKATINELNYQLDNNFPDIKDFKTRKNSKGEIKEIVIKFKY
;
A
#
# COMPACT_ATOMS: atom_id res chain seq x y z
N MET A 1 -2.42 -8.05 4.03
CA MET A 1 -1.72 -9.26 4.50
C MET A 1 -0.32 -8.86 4.95
N LEU A 2 0.13 -9.39 6.08
CA LEU A 2 1.46 -9.19 6.65
C LEU A 2 2.24 -10.50 6.56
N ILE A 3 3.46 -10.44 6.02
CA ILE A 3 4.31 -11.61 5.81
C ILE A 3 5.67 -11.42 6.48
N LYS A 4 6.22 -12.47 7.09
CA LYS A 4 7.54 -12.46 7.74
C LYS A 4 8.56 -13.18 6.90
N CYS A 5 9.70 -12.53 6.65
CA CYS A 5 10.78 -13.11 5.87
C CYS A 5 11.45 -14.25 6.63
N ILE A 6 11.43 -15.46 6.06
CA ILE A 6 12.14 -16.64 6.58
C ILE A 6 13.36 -17.01 5.73
N ASN A 7 13.47 -16.48 4.51
CA ASN A 7 14.60 -16.72 3.61
C ASN A 7 14.91 -15.52 2.70
N ASN A 8 15.98 -14.81 3.00
CA ASN A 8 16.49 -13.67 2.23
C ASN A 8 17.60 -14.05 1.23
N SER A 9 17.82 -15.34 0.94
CA SER A 9 18.87 -15.79 0.01
C SER A 9 18.68 -15.16 -1.37
N LEU A 10 19.67 -14.45 -1.91
CA LEU A 10 19.58 -13.69 -3.18
C LEU A 10 18.66 -12.44 -3.14
N CYS A 11 18.25 -11.98 -1.96
CA CYS A 11 17.45 -10.78 -1.78
C CYS A 11 18.00 -9.98 -0.59
N THR A 12 19.10 -9.25 -0.82
CA THR A 12 19.89 -8.60 0.23
C THR A 12 19.21 -7.39 0.86
N THR A 13 18.17 -6.87 0.23
CA THR A 13 17.35 -5.76 0.76
C THR A 13 16.26 -6.24 1.74
N LEU A 14 16.15 -7.56 1.96
CA LEU A 14 15.26 -8.15 2.95
C LEU A 14 16.02 -8.62 4.18
N THR A 15 15.53 -8.18 5.33
CA THR A 15 16.00 -8.61 6.64
C THR A 15 15.25 -9.87 7.09
N LEU A 16 16.01 -10.90 7.47
CA LEU A 16 15.46 -12.13 8.03
C LEU A 16 14.66 -11.84 9.31
N ASN A 17 13.54 -12.54 9.52
CA ASN A 17 12.61 -12.35 10.64
C ASN A 17 11.91 -10.98 10.71
N LYS A 18 12.09 -10.11 9.72
CA LYS A 18 11.32 -8.86 9.61
C LYS A 18 9.98 -9.11 8.92
N GLU A 19 8.97 -8.34 9.33
CA GLU A 19 7.63 -8.35 8.78
C GLU A 19 7.47 -7.27 7.71
N TYR A 20 6.77 -7.62 6.63
CA TYR A 20 6.57 -6.80 5.44
C TYR A 20 5.09 -6.78 5.05
N PRO A 21 4.52 -5.60 4.77
CA PRO A 21 3.17 -5.49 4.25
C PRO A 21 3.12 -5.90 2.77
N VAL A 22 2.12 -6.70 2.39
CA VAL A 22 1.89 -7.11 1.00
C VAL A 22 1.01 -6.09 0.27
N ILE A 23 1.53 -5.56 -0.83
CA ILE A 23 0.84 -4.61 -1.72
C ILE A 23 -0.02 -5.37 -2.72
N GLU A 24 0.54 -6.42 -3.31
CA GLU A 24 -0.11 -7.27 -4.31
C GLU A 24 0.28 -8.73 -4.10
N GLU A 25 -0.68 -9.61 -4.33
CA GLU A 25 -0.50 -11.05 -4.23
C GLU A 25 -0.84 -11.70 -5.58
N GLY A 26 0.16 -12.36 -6.17
CA GLY A 26 -0.02 -13.23 -7.31
C GLY A 26 -0.20 -14.69 -6.88
N PRO A 27 -0.32 -15.63 -7.84
CA PRO A 27 -0.42 -17.05 -7.50
C PRO A 27 0.82 -17.59 -6.76
N ASN A 28 2.02 -17.21 -7.22
CA ASN A 28 3.30 -17.73 -6.70
C ASN A 28 4.26 -16.64 -6.17
N TYR A 29 3.81 -15.39 -6.10
CA TYR A 29 4.65 -14.27 -5.67
C TYR A 29 3.88 -13.27 -4.80
N TYR A 30 4.64 -12.48 -4.04
CA TYR A 30 4.20 -11.29 -3.33
C TYR A 30 4.93 -10.07 -3.87
N VAL A 31 4.25 -8.94 -3.90
CA VAL A 31 4.86 -7.62 -4.09
C VAL A 31 4.86 -6.92 -2.74
N ILE A 32 6.05 -6.55 -2.26
CA ILE A 32 6.27 -5.90 -0.97
C ILE A 32 7.17 -4.67 -1.14
N ILE A 33 7.16 -3.81 -0.13
CA ILE A 33 8.14 -2.73 0.00
C ILE A 33 9.30 -3.26 0.84
N ASP A 34 10.52 -3.21 0.32
CA ASP A 34 11.72 -3.69 1.02
C ASP A 34 12.31 -2.66 2.00
N ASP A 35 13.49 -2.96 2.56
CA ASP A 35 14.13 -2.10 3.55
C ASP A 35 14.67 -0.78 2.96
N VAL A 36 14.77 -0.67 1.63
CA VAL A 36 15.20 0.56 0.92
C VAL A 36 14.02 1.33 0.32
N LEU A 37 12.78 0.94 0.68
CA LEU A 37 11.53 1.55 0.23
C LEU A 37 11.23 1.31 -1.27
N ASP A 38 11.83 0.29 -1.87
CA ASP A 38 11.55 -0.12 -3.25
C ASP A 38 10.46 -1.20 -3.30
N GLU A 39 9.61 -1.12 -4.32
CA GLU A 39 8.62 -2.16 -4.63
C GLU A 39 9.34 -3.35 -5.28
N ILE A 40 9.37 -4.50 -4.60
CA ILE A 40 10.03 -5.70 -5.09
C ILE A 40 9.05 -6.88 -5.23
N THR A 41 9.25 -7.68 -6.27
CA THR A 41 8.51 -8.92 -6.51
C THR A 41 9.31 -10.10 -6.00
N THR A 42 8.72 -10.91 -5.12
CA THR A 42 9.42 -12.00 -4.43
C THR A 42 8.57 -13.25 -4.29
N LYS A 43 9.22 -14.42 -4.18
CA LYS A 43 8.53 -15.73 -4.12
C LYS A 43 7.86 -15.92 -2.76
N LYS A 44 6.63 -16.46 -2.75
CA LYS A 44 5.89 -16.74 -1.50
C LYS A 44 6.64 -17.65 -0.54
N GLU A 45 7.35 -18.65 -1.06
CA GLU A 45 8.16 -19.63 -0.30
C GLU A 45 9.19 -19.01 0.65
N ARG A 46 9.55 -17.73 0.44
CA ARG A 46 10.51 -16.98 1.26
C ARG A 46 9.89 -16.38 2.52
N PHE A 47 8.57 -16.47 2.67
CA PHE A 47 7.84 -15.83 3.73
C PHE A 47 6.84 -16.78 4.38
N VAL A 48 6.48 -16.45 5.61
CA VAL A 48 5.36 -17.05 6.33
C VAL A 48 4.34 -15.95 6.59
N VAL A 49 3.06 -16.25 6.34
CA VAL A 49 1.98 -15.31 6.63
C VAL A 49 1.84 -15.17 8.15
N VAL A 50 1.97 -13.95 8.66
CA VAL A 50 1.83 -13.64 10.10
C VAL A 50 0.42 -13.15 10.39
N GLU A 51 -0.13 -12.33 9.50
CA GLU A 51 -1.48 -11.81 9.62
C GLU A 51 -2.13 -11.85 8.24
N ASP A 52 -3.04 -12.81 8.07
CA ASP A 52 -3.92 -12.82 6.93
C ASP A 52 -5.07 -11.85 7.23
N ASN A 53 -5.03 -10.70 6.58
CA ASN A 53 -6.13 -9.74 6.70
C ASN A 53 -7.23 -10.24 5.77
N ASP A 54 -7.98 -11.22 6.27
CA ASP A 54 -9.17 -11.73 5.63
C ASP A 54 -10.13 -10.54 5.45
N LEU A 55 -10.37 -10.17 4.18
CA LEU A 55 -11.21 -9.06 3.73
C LEU A 55 -10.84 -7.64 4.21
N SER A 56 -9.71 -7.09 3.77
CA SER A 56 -9.70 -5.65 3.47
C SER A 56 -10.55 -5.41 2.21
N LYS A 57 -11.87 -5.14 2.38
CA LYS A 57 -12.74 -4.71 1.28
C LYS A 57 -12.13 -3.46 0.64
N LYS A 58 -11.47 -3.61 -0.51
CA LYS A 58 -11.01 -2.48 -1.32
C LYS A 58 -12.25 -1.72 -1.80
N ALA A 59 -12.59 -0.63 -1.10
CA ALA A 59 -13.60 0.31 -1.57
C ALA A 59 -12.99 1.12 -2.72
N LYS A 60 -13.42 0.84 -3.95
CA LYS A 60 -13.05 1.62 -5.13
C LYS A 60 -14.04 2.79 -5.26
N ALA A 61 -13.65 3.97 -4.79
CA ALA A 61 -14.41 5.19 -5.03
C ALA A 61 -13.93 5.83 -6.33
N THR A 62 -14.78 5.85 -7.35
CA THR A 62 -14.54 6.62 -8.58
C THR A 62 -15.04 8.04 -8.34
N ILE A 63 -14.13 8.99 -8.15
CA ILE A 63 -14.46 10.41 -7.99
C ILE A 63 -14.59 11.01 -9.40
N ASN A 64 -15.82 11.14 -9.88
CA ASN A 64 -16.09 11.60 -11.25
C ASN A 64 -15.84 13.11 -11.43
N GLU A 65 -15.91 13.90 -10.37
CA GLU A 65 -15.63 15.34 -10.39
C GLU A 65 -15.01 15.76 -9.04
N LEU A 66 -13.81 16.35 -9.11
CA LEU A 66 -13.08 16.96 -7.99
C LEU A 66 -13.36 18.47 -7.84
N ASN A 67 -14.08 19.06 -8.80
CA ASN A 67 -14.29 20.51 -8.85
C ASN A 67 -15.18 21.00 -7.70
N TYR A 68 -16.24 20.24 -7.36
CA TYR A 68 -17.16 20.63 -6.29
C TYR A 68 -16.48 20.67 -4.90
N GLN A 69 -15.43 19.86 -4.71
CA GLN A 69 -14.67 19.77 -3.48
C GLN A 69 -13.55 20.81 -3.37
N LEU A 70 -13.14 21.45 -4.47
CA LEU A 70 -12.20 22.58 -4.38
C LEU A 70 -12.90 23.87 -3.92
N ASP A 71 -14.20 23.99 -4.18
CA ASP A 71 -14.98 25.22 -3.94
C ASP A 71 -15.76 25.23 -2.62
N ASN A 72 -15.79 24.11 -1.87
CA ASN A 72 -16.54 24.01 -0.62
C ASN A 72 -15.61 23.77 0.60
N ASN A 73 -15.86 24.53 1.67
CA ASN A 73 -15.11 24.39 2.92
C ASN A 73 -15.63 23.16 3.69
N PHE A 74 -14.80 22.14 3.90
CA PHE A 74 -15.21 20.89 4.54
C PHE A 74 -14.96 20.91 6.04
N PRO A 75 -16.00 21.14 6.88
CA PRO A 75 -15.82 21.22 8.32
C PRO A 75 -15.42 19.87 8.93
N ASP A 76 -15.69 18.75 8.27
CA ASP A 76 -15.43 17.41 8.80
C ASP A 76 -14.10 16.81 8.33
N ILE A 77 -13.41 17.48 7.40
CA ILE A 77 -12.10 17.06 6.91
C ILE A 77 -11.02 17.76 7.72
N LYS A 78 -10.11 16.96 8.28
CA LYS A 78 -8.97 17.41 9.08
C LYS A 78 -7.72 17.59 8.21
N ASP A 79 -7.51 16.72 7.24
CA ASP A 79 -6.34 16.74 6.35
C ASP A 79 -6.72 16.17 4.98
N PHE A 80 -6.23 16.80 3.92
CA PHE A 80 -6.44 16.39 2.54
C PHE A 80 -5.11 16.46 1.78
N LYS A 81 -4.63 15.31 1.31
CA LYS A 81 -3.35 15.22 0.58
C LYS A 81 -3.55 14.47 -0.72
N THR A 82 -2.97 15.01 -1.79
CA THR A 82 -2.89 14.34 -3.07
C THR A 82 -1.44 14.00 -3.36
N ARG A 83 -1.19 12.76 -3.77
CA ARG A 83 0.12 12.31 -4.22
C ARG A 83 0.03 11.97 -5.69
N LYS A 84 0.92 12.55 -6.47
CA LYS A 84 1.00 12.37 -7.92
C LYS A 84 2.12 11.39 -8.28
N ASN A 85 2.00 10.71 -9.40
CA ASN A 85 3.08 9.93 -9.98
C ASN A 85 4.11 10.86 -10.67
N SER A 86 5.20 10.28 -11.17
CA SER A 86 6.25 11.00 -11.91
C SER A 86 5.77 11.65 -13.22
N LYS A 87 4.58 11.28 -13.72
CA LYS A 87 3.93 11.86 -14.90
C LYS A 87 2.93 12.98 -14.54
N GLY A 88 2.76 13.30 -13.25
CA GLY A 88 1.86 14.33 -12.76
C GLY A 88 0.40 13.89 -12.60
N GLU A 89 0.08 12.62 -12.84
CA GLU A 89 -1.26 12.06 -12.65
C GLU A 89 -1.50 11.73 -11.17
N ILE A 90 -2.74 11.88 -10.69
CA ILE A 90 -3.09 11.57 -9.30
C ILE A 90 -2.94 10.06 -9.09
N LYS A 91 -1.96 9.67 -8.26
CA LYS A 91 -1.72 8.28 -7.86
C LYS A 91 -2.54 7.92 -6.63
N GLU A 92 -2.71 8.86 -5.71
CA GLU A 92 -3.33 8.62 -4.42
C GLU A 92 -3.95 9.90 -3.84
N ILE A 93 -5.09 9.75 -3.17
CA ILE A 93 -5.73 10.81 -2.38
C ILE A 93 -5.90 10.27 -0.96
N VAL A 94 -5.30 10.96 0.00
CA VAL A 94 -5.42 10.65 1.43
C VAL A 94 -6.33 11.70 2.06
N ILE A 95 -7.45 11.25 2.60
CA ILE A 95 -8.42 12.11 3.30
C ILE A 95 -8.47 11.66 4.75
N LYS A 96 -8.19 12.58 5.67
CA LYS A 96 -8.37 12.38 7.10
C LYS A 96 -9.57 13.17 7.55
N PHE A 97 -10.57 12.47 8.06
CA PHE A 97 -11.73 13.10 8.67
C PHE A 97 -11.47 13.40 10.16
N LYS A 98 -12.31 14.23 10.77
CA LYS A 98 -12.19 14.65 12.17
C LYS A 98 -12.65 13.60 13.19
N TYR A 99 -13.42 12.59 12.77
CA TYR A 99 -13.91 11.52 13.63
C TYR A 99 -12.85 10.45 13.93
#